data_AF-A0AAP8PUW0-F1
#
_entry.id   AF-A0AAP8PUW0-F1
#
_cell.length_a   1.000
_cell.length_b   1.000
_cell.length_c   1.000
_cell.angle_alpha   90.00
_cell.angle_beta   90.00
_cell.angle_gamma   90.00
#
_symmetry.space_group_name_H-M   'P 1'
#
loop_
_entity.id
_entity.type
_entity.pdbx_description
1 polymer ?
#
loop_
_entity_poly.entity_id
_entity_poly.type
_entity_poly.pdbx_seq_one_letter_code
_entity_poly.pdbx_strand_id
1 'polypeptide(L)'
;MAEQVTVGCKLPNGLVLEVDGHQQAVAGYRGEDVRIIGGYGLTPVDKELWDAWLKIHKDQPYVKNGVIFAQENGNSARAQAKEQEKLKSGLDPLPQNNPAPGIKRDDEAMNKKE
;
A
#
# COMPACT_ATOMS: atom_id res chain seq x y z
N MET A 1 -9.05 8.36 -24.63
CA MET A 1 -8.46 8.43 -23.29
C MET A 1 -8.04 7.02 -22.93
N ALA A 2 -6.84 6.83 -22.40
CA ALA A 2 -6.42 5.50 -21.94
C ALA A 2 -7.31 5.06 -20.77
N GLU A 3 -7.67 3.78 -20.74
CA GLU A 3 -8.49 3.23 -19.67
C GLU A 3 -7.67 3.19 -18.37
N GLN A 4 -8.23 3.67 -17.26
CA GLN A 4 -7.53 3.75 -15.99
C GLN A 4 -8.15 2.82 -14.95
N VAL A 5 -7.29 2.23 -14.13
CA VAL A 5 -7.66 1.52 -12.91
C VAL A 5 -7.19 2.30 -11.69
N THR A 6 -7.83 2.09 -10.54
CA THR A 6 -7.33 2.61 -9.27
C THR A 6 -6.56 1.51 -8.54
N VAL A 7 -5.26 1.69 -8.39
CA VAL A 7 -4.38 0.80 -7.66
C VAL A 7 -4.31 1.22 -6.19
N GLY A 8 -4.57 0.30 -5.28
CA GLY A 8 -4.30 0.46 -3.85
C GLY A 8 -2.98 -0.18 -3.48
N CYS A 9 -2.10 0.54 -2.77
CA CYS A 9 -0.82 0.02 -2.28
C CYS A 9 -0.63 0.27 -0.77
N LYS A 10 -0.39 -0.81 -0.02
CA LYS A 10 -0.17 -0.80 1.45
C LYS A 10 1.30 -0.82 1.85
N LEU A 11 2.22 -0.72 0.90
CA LEU A 11 3.62 -0.52 1.22
C LEU A 11 3.83 0.93 1.72
N PRO A 12 4.76 1.20 2.66
CA PRO A 12 4.95 2.54 3.20
C PRO A 12 5.27 3.58 2.13
N ASN A 13 6.23 3.26 1.27
CA ASN A 13 6.74 4.15 0.22
C ASN A 13 6.13 3.86 -1.15
N GLY A 14 5.14 2.98 -1.21
CA GLY A 14 4.52 2.57 -2.46
C GLY A 14 5.38 1.59 -3.25
N LEU A 15 5.17 1.57 -4.57
CA LEU A 15 5.86 0.69 -5.50
C LEU A 15 5.99 1.36 -6.87
N VAL A 16 7.03 1.02 -7.61
CA VAL A 16 7.18 1.44 -9.00
C VAL A 16 6.73 0.30 -9.90
N LEU A 17 5.73 0.57 -10.74
CA LEU A 17 5.28 -0.36 -11.78
C LEU A 17 6.13 -0.09 -13.02
N GLU A 18 6.98 -1.03 -13.40
CA GLU A 18 7.84 -0.93 -14.58
C GLU A 18 7.63 -2.15 -15.48
N VAL A 19 7.32 -1.89 -16.75
CA VAL A 19 7.22 -2.91 -17.82
C VAL A 19 7.63 -2.28 -19.14
N ASP A 20 8.55 -2.90 -19.88
CA ASP A 20 8.95 -2.48 -21.23
C ASP A 20 9.33 -0.98 -21.35
N GLY A 21 9.95 -0.42 -20.31
CA GLY A 21 10.36 1.00 -20.27
C GLY A 21 9.23 1.98 -19.90
N HIS A 22 8.01 1.49 -19.72
CA HIS A 22 6.92 2.27 -19.13
C HIS A 22 6.98 2.17 -17.61
N GLN A 23 7.07 3.33 -16.95
CA GLN A 23 7.18 3.40 -15.51
C GLN A 23 6.10 4.31 -14.91
N GLN A 24 5.42 3.82 -13.87
CA GLN A 24 4.54 4.65 -13.05
C GLN A 24 4.69 4.29 -11.57
N ALA A 25 4.87 5.30 -10.72
CA ALA A 25 4.86 5.12 -9.27
C ALA A 25 3.42 5.03 -8.74
N VAL A 26 3.16 4.06 -7.87
CA VAL A 26 1.96 4.00 -7.04
C VAL A 26 2.32 4.36 -5.62
N ALA A 27 1.55 5.26 -5.02
CA ALA A 27 1.86 5.76 -3.69
C ALA A 27 1.47 4.78 -2.58
N GLY A 28 2.28 4.76 -1.55
CA GLY A 28 2.05 3.99 -0.33
C GLY A 28 1.22 4.72 0.71
N TYR A 29 1.17 4.16 1.92
CA TYR A 29 0.44 4.78 3.04
C TYR A 29 1.14 6.01 3.65
N ARG A 30 2.40 6.28 3.29
CA ARG A 30 3.11 7.52 3.67
C ARG A 30 3.12 8.59 2.57
N GLY A 31 2.41 8.36 1.46
CA GLY A 31 2.35 9.36 0.38
C GLY A 31 1.56 10.60 0.82
N GLU A 32 2.16 11.78 0.63
CA GLU A 32 1.60 13.06 1.11
C GLU A 32 0.44 13.56 0.22
N ASP A 33 0.50 13.32 -1.09
CA ASP A 33 -0.46 13.82 -2.07
C ASP A 33 -1.49 12.77 -2.54
N VAL A 34 -1.71 11.72 -1.75
CA VAL A 34 -2.60 10.62 -2.12
C VAL A 34 -3.65 10.33 -1.07
N ARG A 35 -4.79 9.82 -1.53
CA ARG A 35 -5.87 9.43 -0.65
C ARG A 35 -5.53 8.09 0.02
N ILE A 36 -5.32 8.13 1.32
CA ILE A 36 -5.06 6.94 2.13
C ILE A 36 -6.37 6.38 2.70
N ILE A 37 -6.67 5.10 2.45
CA ILE A 37 -7.83 4.41 3.02
C ILE A 37 -7.41 3.01 3.49
N GLY A 38 -7.74 2.65 4.74
CA GLY A 38 -7.42 1.33 5.28
C GLY A 38 -5.92 0.99 5.24
N GLY A 39 -5.05 2.01 5.24
CA GLY A 39 -3.61 1.86 5.05
C GLY A 39 -3.16 1.65 3.61
N TYR A 40 -4.00 1.90 2.61
CA TYR A 40 -3.62 1.86 1.19
C TYR A 40 -3.57 3.28 0.60
N GLY A 41 -2.47 3.62 -0.07
CA GLY A 41 -2.42 4.76 -0.98
C GLY A 41 -3.11 4.40 -2.29
N LEU A 42 -4.09 5.23 -2.70
CA LEU A 42 -4.88 5.00 -3.91
C LEU A 42 -4.35 5.87 -5.06
N THR A 43 -3.90 5.23 -6.13
CA THR A 43 -3.29 5.90 -7.30
C THR A 43 -3.99 5.47 -8.59
N PRO A 44 -4.45 6.39 -9.45
CA PRO A 44 -4.91 6.06 -10.81
C PRO A 44 -3.73 5.61 -11.67
N VAL A 45 -3.84 4.46 -12.33
CA VAL A 45 -2.80 3.88 -13.19
C VAL A 45 -3.42 3.49 -14.52
N ASP A 46 -2.63 3.60 -15.58
CA ASP A 46 -2.99 3.04 -16.88
C ASP A 46 -3.29 1.54 -16.78
N LYS A 47 -4.42 1.10 -17.35
CA LYS A 47 -4.85 -0.29 -17.26
C LYS A 47 -3.92 -1.25 -17.98
N GLU A 48 -3.38 -0.86 -19.13
CA GLU A 48 -2.49 -1.71 -19.92
C GLU A 48 -1.18 -1.95 -19.17
N LEU A 49 -0.62 -0.89 -18.55
CA LEU A 49 0.56 -1.01 -17.68
C LEU A 49 0.28 -1.92 -16.49
N TRP A 50 -0.86 -1.73 -15.79
CA TRP A 50 -1.20 -2.57 -14.64
C TRP A 50 -1.34 -4.05 -15.02
N ASP A 51 -2.08 -4.34 -16.10
CA ASP A 51 -2.31 -5.71 -16.54
C ASP A 51 -1.02 -6.39 -17.00
N ALA A 52 -0.14 -5.67 -17.70
CA ALA A 52 1.17 -6.17 -18.08
C ALA A 52 2.05 -6.44 -16.85
N TRP A 53 2.09 -5.50 -15.90
CA TRP A 53 2.87 -5.65 -14.67
C TRP A 53 2.36 -6.81 -13.81
N LEU A 54 1.04 -6.96 -13.71
CA LEU A 54 0.41 -8.03 -12.94
C LEU A 54 0.70 -9.41 -13.54
N LYS A 55 0.75 -9.57 -14.87
CA LYS A 55 1.12 -10.85 -15.50
C LYS A 55 2.50 -11.34 -15.05
N ILE A 56 3.45 -10.42 -14.86
CA ILE A 56 4.82 -10.71 -14.44
C ILE A 56 4.88 -10.97 -12.92
N HIS A 57 4.14 -10.20 -12.13
CA HIS A 57 4.28 -10.17 -10.66
C HIS A 57 3.16 -10.87 -9.89
N LYS A 58 2.17 -11.50 -10.57
CA LYS A 58 1.00 -12.17 -9.94
C LYS A 58 1.36 -13.14 -8.81
N ASP A 59 2.54 -13.74 -8.90
CA ASP A 59 3.00 -14.76 -7.96
C ASP A 59 3.73 -14.19 -6.74
N GLN A 60 4.02 -12.89 -6.74
CA GLN A 60 4.73 -12.21 -5.66
C GLN A 60 3.86 -12.14 -4.40
N PRO A 61 4.45 -12.29 -3.19
CA PRO A 61 3.69 -12.29 -1.94
C PRO A 61 2.84 -11.03 -1.73
N TYR A 62 3.34 -9.86 -2.13
CA TYR A 62 2.59 -8.59 -1.98
C TYR A 62 1.38 -8.49 -2.92
N VAL A 63 1.36 -9.24 -4.03
CA VAL A 63 0.17 -9.34 -4.90
C VAL A 63 -0.79 -10.37 -4.33
N LYS A 64 -0.31 -11.60 -4.05
CA LYS A 64 -1.13 -12.70 -3.52
C LYS A 64 -1.81 -12.36 -2.20
N ASN A 65 -1.12 -11.63 -1.34
CA ASN A 65 -1.63 -11.24 -0.03
C ASN A 65 -2.43 -9.93 -0.09
N GLY A 66 -2.73 -9.36 -1.25
CA GLY A 66 -3.53 -8.14 -1.35
C GLY A 66 -2.86 -6.89 -0.75
N VAL A 67 -1.53 -6.87 -0.63
CA VAL A 67 -0.79 -5.66 -0.22
C VAL A 67 -0.82 -4.62 -1.35
N ILE A 68 -0.93 -5.07 -2.59
CA ILE A 68 -1.24 -4.25 -3.75
C ILE A 68 -2.39 -4.89 -4.55
N PHE A 69 -3.33 -4.09 -5.01
CA PHE A 69 -4.46 -4.54 -5.83
C PHE A 69 -4.94 -3.41 -6.75
N ALA A 70 -5.78 -3.74 -7.75
CA ALA A 70 -6.44 -2.74 -8.57
C ALA A 70 -7.95 -2.99 -8.66
N GLN A 71 -8.68 -1.91 -8.90
CA GLN A 71 -10.12 -1.90 -9.12
C GLN A 71 -10.46 -0.98 -10.30
N GLU A 72 -11.56 -1.26 -10.99
CA GLU A 72 -11.97 -0.52 -12.20
C GLU A 72 -12.23 0.97 -11.93
N ASN A 73 -12.63 1.30 -10.71
CA ASN A 73 -12.90 2.68 -10.33
C ASN A 73 -12.51 2.95 -8.88
N GLY A 74 -12.42 4.24 -8.55
CA GLY A 74 -12.03 4.69 -7.22
C GLY A 74 -12.99 4.24 -6.12
N ASN A 75 -14.30 4.13 -6.35
CA ASN A 75 -15.23 3.71 -5.30
C ASN A 75 -15.03 2.25 -4.89
N SER A 76 -14.87 1.36 -5.87
CA SER A 76 -14.55 -0.05 -5.62
C SER A 76 -13.20 -0.20 -4.92
N ALA A 77 -12.18 0.58 -5.33
CA ALA A 77 -10.87 0.57 -4.66
C ALA A 77 -10.97 0.97 -3.18
N ARG A 78 -11.75 2.00 -2.88
CA ARG A 78 -11.97 2.47 -1.51
C ARG A 78 -12.72 1.46 -0.66
N ALA A 79 -13.70 0.75 -1.25
CA ALA A 79 -14.45 -0.28 -0.55
C ALA A 79 -13.53 -1.44 -0.15
N GLN A 80 -12.78 -1.99 -1.11
CA GLN A 80 -11.83 -3.08 -0.84
C GLN A 80 -10.75 -2.65 0.16
N ALA A 81 -10.22 -1.43 0.05
CA ALA A 81 -9.22 -0.91 0.98
C ALA A 81 -9.74 -0.87 2.43
N LYS A 82 -11.01 -0.51 2.64
CA LYS A 82 -11.65 -0.55 3.98
C LYS A 82 -11.83 -1.97 4.48
N GLU A 83 -12.28 -2.88 3.63
CA GLU A 83 -12.46 -4.30 4.00
C GLU A 83 -11.12 -4.95 4.40
N GLN A 84 -10.03 -4.51 3.79
CA GLN A 84 -8.68 -5.02 4.03
C GLN A 84 -7.85 -4.16 5.01
N GLU A 85 -8.49 -3.30 5.81
CA GLU A 85 -7.78 -2.42 6.76
C GLU A 85 -6.88 -3.21 7.73
N LYS A 86 -7.36 -4.37 8.20
CA LYS A 86 -6.64 -5.23 9.14
C LYS A 86 -5.52 -6.05 8.52
N LEU A 87 -5.44 -6.10 7.18
CA LEU A 87 -4.37 -6.78 6.46
C LEU A 87 -3.04 -6.13 6.77
N LYS A 88 -2.00 -6.94 7.01
CA LYS A 88 -0.65 -6.46 7.33
C LYS A 88 0.26 -6.58 6.11
N SER A 89 0.98 -5.51 5.82
CA SER A 89 2.03 -5.50 4.79
C SER A 89 3.32 -6.17 5.28
N GLY A 90 3.50 -6.29 6.60
CA GLY A 90 4.76 -6.68 7.22
C GLY A 90 5.75 -5.52 7.36
N LEU A 91 5.45 -4.36 6.78
CA LEU A 91 6.17 -3.10 6.91
C LEU A 91 5.29 -2.04 7.61
N ASP A 92 4.29 -2.49 8.36
CA ASP A 92 3.42 -1.63 9.15
C ASP A 92 4.19 -1.08 10.37
N PRO A 93 3.82 0.09 10.91
CA PRO A 93 4.42 0.59 12.13
C PRO A 93 4.24 -0.41 13.28
N LEU A 94 5.29 -0.60 14.08
CA LEU A 94 5.20 -1.43 15.27
C LEU A 94 4.25 -0.80 16.29
N PRO A 95 3.47 -1.62 17.03
CA PRO A 95 2.61 -1.09 18.07
C PRO A 95 3.47 -0.48 19.19
N GLN A 96 3.08 0.69 19.68
CA GLN A 96 3.80 1.38 20.75
C GLN A 96 3.87 0.54 22.04
N ASN A 97 2.79 -0.18 22.32
CA ASN A 97 2.70 -1.13 23.42
C ASN A 97 2.98 -2.53 22.86
N ASN A 98 4.03 -3.19 23.36
CA ASN A 98 4.50 -4.50 22.90
C ASN A 98 4.96 -4.53 21.41
N PRO A 99 5.97 -3.72 21.03
CA PRO A 99 6.41 -3.56 19.64
C PRO A 99 6.92 -4.85 18.99
N ALA A 100 7.71 -5.65 19.71
CA ALA A 100 8.17 -6.96 19.28
C ALA A 100 8.68 -7.76 20.48
N PRO A 101 8.78 -9.10 20.38
CA PRO A 101 9.42 -9.91 21.41
C PRO A 101 10.83 -9.41 21.73
N GLY A 102 11.11 -9.16 23.01
CA GLY A 102 12.40 -8.63 23.46
C GLY A 102 12.56 -7.11 23.38
N ILE A 103 11.59 -6.38 22.82
CA ILE A 103 11.60 -4.91 22.78
C ILE A 103 10.56 -4.39 23.79
N LYS A 104 11.00 -3.54 24.72
CA LYS A 104 10.12 -2.87 25.70
C LYS A 104 10.06 -1.39 25.39
N ARG A 105 8.90 -0.78 25.70
CA ARG A 105 8.75 0.67 25.66
C ARG A 105 9.63 1.27 26.76
N ASP A 106 10.39 2.30 26.42
CA ASP A 106 11.08 3.12 27.42
C ASP A 106 10.08 4.11 28.02
N ASP A 107 9.50 3.73 29.17
CA ASP A 107 8.51 4.57 29.85
C ASP A 107 9.11 5.86 30.41
N GLU A 108 10.40 5.89 30.75
CA GLU A 108 11.06 7.08 31.29
C GLU A 108 11.25 8.14 30.20
N ALA A 109 11.74 7.72 29.02
CA ALA A 109 11.87 8.61 27.87
C ALA A 109 10.51 9.15 27.38
N MET A 110 9.47 8.31 27.37
CA MET A 110 8.12 8.68 26.91
C MET A 110 7.38 9.61 27.89
N ASN A 111 7.72 9.60 29.18
CA ASN A 111 7.08 10.44 30.20
C ASN A 111 7.79 11.79 30.42
N LYS A 112 9.00 11.99 29.88
CA LYS A 112 9.60 13.31 29.80
C LYS A 112 8.81 14.16 28.82
N LYS A 113 7.97 15.05 29.34
CA LYS A 113 7.47 16.19 28.56
C LYS A 113 8.67 17.11 28.29
N GLU A 114 8.86 17.48 27.03
CA GLU A 114 9.68 18.62 26.64
C GLU A 114 9.13 19.93 27.23
#